data_AF-A0A556U9P3-F1
#
_entry.id   AF-A0A556U9P3-F1
#
_cell.length_a   1.000
_cell.length_b   1.000
_cell.length_c   1.000
_cell.angle_alpha   90.00
_cell.angle_beta   90.00
_cell.angle_gamma   90.00
#
_symmetry.space_group_name_H-M   'P 1'
#
loop_
_entity.id
_entity.type
_entity.pdbx_description
1 polymer ?
#
loop_
_entity_poly.entity_id
_entity_poly.type
_entity_poly.pdbx_seq_one_letter_code
_entity_poly.pdbx_strand_id
1 'polypeptide(L)' 'MAVKIRKVGNSQVLTVPKSISVASGTEYEVFAGRNGAITFLPIESNPFHSIATLKKYGKFNGDTKGFIDAEIDNDEI' A
#
# COMPACT_ATOMS: atom_id res chain seq x y z
N MET A 1 2.96 25.55 -1.53
CA MET A 1 1.53 25.29 -1.78
C MET A 1 0.87 24.97 -0.45
N ALA A 2 -0.24 25.62 -0.12
CA ALA A 2 -0.91 25.49 1.17
C ALA A 2 -2.39 25.22 0.93
N VAL A 3 -2.96 24.28 1.68
CA VAL A 3 -4.38 23.93 1.63
C VAL A 3 -5.00 24.19 2.99
N LYS A 4 -6.29 24.53 3.01
CA LYS A 4 -7.04 24.83 4.25
C LYS A 4 -8.11 23.76 4.45
N ILE A 5 -8.25 23.28 5.68
CA ILE A 5 -9.33 22.37 6.07
C ILE A 5 -10.68 23.06 5.85
N ARG A 6 -11.64 22.32 5.29
CA ARG A 6 -13.02 22.76 5.11
C ARG A 6 -13.98 21.85 5.86
N LYS A 7 -15.09 22.41 6.32
CA LYS A 7 -16.20 21.64 6.89
C LYS A 7 -17.16 21.25 5.76
N VAL A 8 -17.47 19.96 5.67
CA VAL A 8 -18.46 19.40 4.73
C VAL A 8 -19.40 18.51 5.53
N GLY A 9 -20.65 18.95 5.69
CA GLY A 9 -21.58 18.32 6.62
C GLY A 9 -21.04 18.32 8.05
N ASN A 10 -20.93 17.13 8.64
CA ASN A 10 -20.35 16.92 9.97
C ASN A 10 -18.86 16.57 9.96
N SER A 11 -18.22 16.57 8.79
CA SER A 11 -16.83 16.14 8.62
C SER A 11 -15.90 17.31 8.29
N GLN A 12 -14.62 17.14 8.58
CA GLN A 12 -13.54 18.02 8.14
C GLN A 12 -12.78 17.35 6.99
N VAL A 13 -12.46 18.12 5.94
CA VAL A 13 -11.84 17.60 4.72
C VAL A 13 -10.64 18.45 4.32
N LEU A 14 -9.56 17.78 3.92
CA LEU A 14 -8.40 18.38 3.25
C LEU A 14 -8.53 18.15 1.74
N THR A 15 -8.40 19.22 0.96
CA THR A 15 -8.45 19.13 -0.50
C THR A 15 -7.08 18.76 -1.05
N VAL A 16 -7.01 17.73 -1.89
CA VAL A 16 -5.80 17.35 -2.61
C VAL A 16 -5.62 18.28 -3.83
N PRO A 17 -4.49 19.00 -3.96
CA PRO A 17 -4.22 19.83 -5.13
C PRO A 17 -4.13 19.00 -6.41
N LYS A 18 -4.56 19.58 -7.55
CA LYS A 18 -4.52 18.92 -8.87
C LYS A 18 -3.13 18.46 -9.33
N SER A 19 -2.07 19.04 -8.78
CA SER A 19 -0.69 18.65 -9.08
C SER A 19 -0.34 17.26 -8.53
N ILE A 20 -1.12 16.74 -7.58
CA ILE A 20 -0.95 15.40 -7.04
C ILE A 20 -1.94 14.49 -7.75
N SER A 21 -1.43 13.65 -8.65
CA SER A 21 -2.24 12.69 -9.41
C SER A 21 -2.70 11.56 -8.50
N VAL A 22 -3.94 11.66 -8.02
CA VAL A 22 -4.62 10.60 -7.27
C VAL A 22 -5.84 10.14 -8.07
N ALA A 23 -6.05 8.84 -8.15
CA ALA A 23 -7.24 8.31 -8.79
C ALA A 23 -8.48 8.61 -7.93
N SER A 24 -9.58 8.95 -8.58
CA SER A 24 -10.85 9.14 -7.88
C SER A 24 -11.27 7.82 -7.23
N GLY A 25 -11.62 7.85 -5.94
CA GLY A 25 -12.05 6.67 -5.19
C GLY A 25 -10.92 5.86 -4.56
N THR A 26 -9.65 6.31 -4.64
CA THR A 26 -8.58 5.68 -3.85
C THR A 26 -8.84 5.87 -2.35
N GLU A 27 -8.82 4.78 -1.61
CA GLU A 27 -8.93 4.76 -0.15
C GLU A 27 -7.53 4.90 0.48
N TYR A 28 -7.46 5.54 1.65
CA TYR A 28 -6.22 5.81 2.35
C TYR A 28 -6.33 5.45 3.82
N GLU A 29 -5.28 4.84 4.37
CA GLU A 29 -5.05 4.78 5.81
C GLU A 29 -4.48 6.12 6.29
N VAL A 30 -4.94 6.58 7.45
CA VAL A 30 -4.62 7.90 8.00
C VAL A 30 -3.93 7.76 9.34
N PHE A 31 -2.75 8.38 9.46
CA PHE A 31 -1.94 8.35 10.69
C PHE A 31 -1.57 9.76 11.14
N ALA A 32 -1.58 9.98 12.45
CA ALA A 32 -1.10 11.21 13.08
C ALA A 32 0.27 10.97 13.72
N GLY A 33 1.30 11.62 13.19
CA GLY A 33 2.66 11.58 13.73
C GLY A 33 2.88 12.56 14.89
N ARG A 34 3.99 12.39 15.61
CA ARG A 34 4.33 13.16 16.83
C ARG A 34 4.41 14.68 16.63
N ASN A 35 4.68 15.14 15.41
CA ASN A 35 4.81 16.56 15.08
C ASN A 35 3.51 17.17 14.54
N GLY A 36 2.36 16.49 14.70
CA GLY A 36 1.10 16.89 14.08
C GLY A 36 1.04 16.65 12.57
N ALA A 37 1.99 15.90 12.03
CA ALA A 37 1.96 15.47 10.64
C ALA A 37 0.83 14.46 10.43
N ILE A 38 -0.02 14.69 9.44
CA ILE A 38 -1.07 13.76 9.03
C ILE A 38 -0.58 13.08 7.75
N THR A 39 -0.42 11.76 7.80
CA THR A 39 0.04 10.96 6.66
C THR A 39 -1.12 10.14 6.11
N PHE A 40 -1.28 10.16 4.79
CA PHE A 40 -2.25 9.37 4.05
C PHE A 40 -1.48 8.35 3.21
N LEU A 41 -1.62 7.06 3.51
CA LEU A 41 -1.07 5.99 2.68
C LEU A 41 -2.20 5.32 1.88
N PRO A 42 -2.06 5.17 0.56
CA PRO A 42 -3.08 4.49 -0.23
C PRO A 42 -3.20 3.04 0.23
N ILE A 43 -4.44 2.56 0.36
CA ILE A 43 -4.71 1.15 0.62
C ILE A 43 -4.45 0.40 -0.67
N GLU A 44 -3.35 -0.35 -0.70
CA GLU A 44 -3.02 -1.25 -1.79
C GLU A 44 -3.34 -2.69 -1.38
N SER A 45 -3.83 -3.47 -2.33
CA SER A 45 -3.97 -4.91 -2.12
C SER A 45 -2.58 -5.53 -1.97
N ASN A 46 -2.37 -6.31 -0.90
CA ASN A 46 -1.10 -6.97 -0.66
C ASN A 46 -0.69 -7.79 -1.90
N PRO A 47 0.40 -7.43 -2.59
CA PRO A 47 0.79 -8.09 -3.82
C PRO A 47 1.15 -9.56 -3.58
N PHE A 48 1.55 -9.94 -2.36
CA PHE A 48 1.92 -11.31 -1.98
C PHE A 48 0.73 -12.22 -1.64
N HIS A 49 -0.49 -11.69 -1.57
CA HIS A 49 -1.70 -12.52 -1.46
C HIS A 49 -2.22 -12.99 -2.82
N SER A 50 -1.67 -12.46 -3.91
CA SER A 50 -2.06 -12.83 -5.26
C SER A 50 -1.21 -14.02 -5.75
N ILE A 51 -1.86 -15.12 -6.10
CA ILE A 51 -1.23 -16.31 -6.71
C ILE A 51 -0.47 -15.91 -7.98
N ALA A 52 -0.94 -14.89 -8.72
CA ALA A 52 -0.29 -14.39 -9.93
C ALA A 52 1.06 -13.73 -9.63
N THR A 53 1.21 -13.04 -8.51
CA THR A 53 2.48 -12.41 -8.09
C THR A 53 3.47 -13.48 -7.63
N LEU A 54 3.01 -14.47 -6.86
CA LEU A 54 3.83 -15.59 -6.41
C LEU A 54 4.34 -16.42 -7.59
N LYS A 55 3.53 -16.63 -8.64
CA LYS A 55 3.96 -17.30 -9.87
C LYS A 55 4.96 -16.50 -10.71
N LYS A 56 4.92 -15.17 -10.64
CA LYS A 56 5.77 -14.28 -11.45
C LYS A 56 7.14 -14.04 -10.83
N TYR A 57 7.21 -13.95 -9.50
CA TYR A 57 8.43 -13.55 -8.78
C TYR A 57 8.88 -14.56 -7.72
N GLY A 58 8.07 -15.56 -7.38
CA GLY A 58 8.47 -16.66 -6.51
C GLY A 58 8.76 -17.92 -7.33
N LYS A 59 9.71 -18.74 -6.85
CA LYS A 59 9.76 -20.16 -7.20
C LYS A 59 8.55 -20.84 -6.55
N PHE A 60 7.39 -20.69 -7.16
CA PHE A 60 6.15 -21.29 -6.65
C PHE A 60 6.22 -22.82 -6.87
N ASN A 61 6.60 -23.55 -5.83
CA ASN A 61 6.75 -25.02 -5.86
C ASN A 61 5.41 -25.77 -5.72
N GLY A 62 4.27 -25.08 -5.66
CA GLY A 62 2.94 -25.68 -5.52
C GLY A 62 2.52 -25.95 -4.08
N ASP A 63 3.32 -25.60 -3.08
CA ASP A 63 2.91 -25.68 -1.68
C ASP A 63 2.07 -24.45 -1.27
N THR A 64 1.00 -24.71 -0.52
CA THR A 64 0.08 -23.70 0.03
C THR A 64 0.04 -23.74 1.56
N LYS A 65 0.86 -24.59 2.20
CA LYS A 65 0.86 -24.83 3.65
C LYS A 65 2.28 -24.96 4.19
N GLY A 66 3.04 -23.88 4.20
CA GLY A 66 4.32 -23.87 4.89
C GLY A 66 5.12 -22.67 4.48
N PHE A 67 6.05 -22.27 5.35
CA PHE A 67 7.03 -21.24 5.03
C PHE A 67 7.68 -21.53 3.68
N ILE A 68 8.00 -20.48 2.92
CA ILE A 68 8.87 -20.57 1.75
C ILE A 68 10.16 -21.26 2.20
N ASP A 69 10.33 -22.52 1.83
CA ASP A 69 11.61 -23.20 1.95
C ASP A 69 12.57 -22.44 1.05
N ALA A 70 13.47 -21.67 1.67
CA ALA A 70 14.55 -20.99 0.98
C ALA A 70 15.55 -22.07 0.56
N GLU A 71 15.29 -22.73 -0.57
CA GLU A 71 16.26 -23.61 -1.20
C GLU A 71 17.39 -22.78 -1.80
N ILE A 72 18.63 -23.17 -1.48
CA ILE A 72 19.86 -22.62 -2.07
C ILE A 72 20.03 -23.30 -3.43
N ASP A 73 20.18 -22.50 -4.48
CA ASP A 73 20.45 -23.02 -5.82
C ASP A 73 21.84 -23.68 -5.87
N ASN A 74 21.98 -24.77 -6.64
CA ASN A 74 23.24 -25.52 -6.72
C ASN A 74 24.40 -24.68 -7.29
N ASP A 75 24.08 -23.58 -7.96
CA ASP A 75 24.97 -22.57 -8.51
C ASP A 75 25.29 -21.42 -7.54
N GLU A 76 24.76 -21.46 -6.32
CA GLU A 76 25.12 -20.57 -5.19
C GLU A 76 26.09 -21.23 -4.18
N ILE A 77 26.66 -22.42 -4.51
CA ILE A 77 27.69 -23.13 -3.72
C ILE A 77 29.09 -22.91 -4.29
#